data_AF-A0A7V8WKC6-F1
#
_entry.id   AF-A0A7V8WKC6-F1
#
_cell.length_a   1.000
_cell.length_b   1.000
_cell.length_c   1.000
_cell.angle_alpha   90.00
_cell.angle_beta   90.00
_cell.angle_gamma   90.00
#
_symmetry.space_group_name_H-M   'P 1'
#
loop_
_entity.id
_entity.type
_entity.pdbx_description
1 polymer ?
#
loop_
_entity_poly.entity_id
_entity_poly.type
_entity_poly.pdbx_seq_one_letter_code
_entity_poly.pdbx_strand_id
1 'polypeptide(L)' 'MRIDCTECAMYQSEHCDDCLVTALLHPPNGAVEIDDVMEPPLVALSGAGLLPVLKFQSRPPDRPGVPASGSGGVADERSA' A
#
# COMPACT_ATOMS: atom_id res chain seq x y z
N MET A 1 13.40 10.48 17.21
CA MET A 1 13.63 11.52 16.18
C MET A 1 12.56 12.59 16.37
N ARG A 2 12.92 13.86 16.58
CA ARG A 2 11.98 14.97 16.72
C ARG A 2 12.14 15.86 15.50
N ILE A 3 11.03 16.14 14.81
CA ILE A 3 10.98 17.11 13.71
C ILE A 3 10.36 18.38 14.29
N ASP A 4 11.04 19.52 14.19
CA ASP A 4 10.52 20.82 14.57
C ASP A 4 10.38 21.69 13.32
N CYS A 5 9.13 21.91 12.89
CA CYS A 5 8.85 22.68 11.68
C CYS A 5 9.33 24.14 11.80
N THR A 6 9.44 24.70 13.01
CA THR A 6 9.86 26.09 13.20
C THR A 6 11.36 26.31 12.96
N GLU A 7 12.15 25.25 12.97
CA GLU A 7 13.58 25.27 12.63
C GLU A 7 13.85 24.92 11.15
N CYS A 8 12.82 24.61 10.37
CA CYS A 8 12.95 24.27 8.96
C CYS A 8 13.21 25.53 8.12
N ALA A 9 14.21 25.49 7.23
CA ALA A 9 14.50 26.60 6.32
C ALA A 9 13.33 26.94 5.38
N MET A 10 12.42 26.00 5.14
CA MET A 10 11.24 26.16 4.28
C MET A 10 9.97 26.52 5.06
N TYR A 11 10.06 26.75 6.37
CA TYR A 11 8.91 27.02 7.22
C TYR A 11 8.06 28.19 6.68
N GLN A 12 6.75 27.96 6.57
CA GLN A 12 5.77 28.92 6.02
C GLN A 12 6.01 29.34 4.56
N SER A 13 6.65 28.48 3.76
CA SER A 13 6.69 28.62 2.30
C SER A 13 5.70 27.68 1.63
N GLU A 14 5.51 27.86 0.32
CA GLU A 14 4.70 26.95 -0.53
C GLU A 14 5.19 25.48 -0.49
N HIS A 15 6.46 25.25 -0.15
CA HIS A 15 7.00 23.90 0.00
C HIS A 15 6.40 23.14 1.20
N CYS A 16 5.78 23.83 2.16
CA CYS A 16 5.08 23.17 3.27
C CYS A 16 3.85 22.40 2.78
N ASP A 17 3.23 22.81 1.68
CA ASP A 17 2.00 22.20 1.16
C ASP A 17 2.22 20.81 0.56
N ASP A 18 3.46 20.49 0.19
CA ASP A 18 3.89 19.19 -0.36
C ASP A 18 5.03 18.54 0.46
N CYS A 19 5.18 18.93 1.73
CA CYS A 19 6.21 18.34 2.58
C CYS A 19 5.74 17.04 3.24
N LEU A 20 6.69 16.15 3.55
CA LEU A 20 6.43 14.87 4.24
C LEU A 20 5.65 15.05 5.56
N VAL A 21 5.93 16.12 6.32
CA VAL A 21 5.27 16.36 7.62
C VAL A 21 3.80 16.67 7.43
N THR A 22 3.47 17.49 6.42
CA THR A 22 2.08 17.79 6.04
C THR A 22 1.39 16.51 5.59
N ALA A 23 1.99 15.73 4.70
CA ALA A 23 1.43 14.46 4.24
C ALA A 23 1.11 13.48 5.39
N LEU A 24 1.90 13.48 6.47
CA LEU A 24 1.71 12.58 7.61
C LEU A 24 0.74 13.12 8.68
N LEU A 25 0.76 14.43 8.96
CA LEU A 25 0.01 15.02 10.07
C LEU A 25 -1.29 15.72 9.64
N HIS A 26 -1.30 16.25 8.42
CA HIS A 26 -2.44 16.90 7.80
C HIS A 26 -2.57 16.42 6.35
N PRO A 27 -2.73 15.09 6.12
CA PRO A 27 -2.92 14.59 4.77
C PRO A 27 -4.06 15.37 4.10
N PRO A 28 -3.93 15.73 2.82
CA PRO A 28 -5.00 16.43 2.11
C PRO A 28 -6.33 15.69 2.30
N ASN A 29 -7.37 16.43 2.69
CA ASN A 29 -8.67 15.85 2.98
C ASN A 29 -9.26 15.29 1.68
N GLY A 30 -9.38 13.97 1.58
CA GLY A 30 -10.08 13.31 0.47
C GLY A 30 -9.42 12.01 0.04
N ALA A 31 -10.22 11.12 -0.54
CA ALA A 31 -9.67 10.02 -1.31
C ALA A 31 -9.11 10.58 -2.63
N VAL A 32 -7.97 10.04 -3.06
CA VAL A 32 -7.52 10.22 -4.45
C VAL A 32 -8.29 9.21 -5.28
N GLU A 33 -9.25 9.69 -6.07
CA GLU A 33 -9.99 8.88 -7.02
C GLU A 33 -9.13 8.66 -8.27
N ILE A 34 -8.90 7.40 -8.63
CA ILE A 34 -8.22 7.04 -9.88
C ILE A 34 -9.29 6.78 -10.91
N ASP A 35 -9.39 7.66 -11.90
CA ASP A 35 -10.37 7.57 -12.98
C ASP A 35 -9.89 6.70 -14.15
N ASP A 36 -10.80 6.41 -15.09
CA ASP A 36 -10.53 5.59 -16.26
C ASP A 36 -9.49 6.19 -17.22
N VAL A 37 -9.22 7.50 -17.13
CA VAL A 37 -8.19 8.17 -17.95
C VAL A 37 -6.81 7.99 -17.32
N MET A 38 -6.75 7.98 -15.98
CA MET A 38 -5.53 7.83 -15.20
C MET A 38 -5.08 6.37 -15.07
N GLU A 39 -6.01 5.41 -15.10
CA GLU A 39 -5.71 3.99 -14.92
C GLU A 39 -4.72 3.43 -15.97
N PRO A 40 -4.88 3.61 -17.30
CA PRO A 40 -3.98 3.00 -18.27
C PRO A 40 -2.52 3.47 -18.17
N PRO A 41 -2.23 4.78 -17.99
CA PRO A 41 -0.86 5.24 -17.70
C PRO A 41 -0.26 4.62 -16.45
N LEU A 42 -1.02 4.48 -15.36
CA LEU A 42 -0.53 3.89 -14.11
C LEU A 42 -0.16 2.41 -14.29
N VAL A 43 -0.98 1.65 -15.01
CA VAL A 43 -0.68 0.26 -15.37
C VAL A 43 0.61 0.17 -16.19
N ALA A 44 0.79 1.07 -17.18
CA ALA A 44 2.01 1.11 -18.00
C ALA A 44 3.27 1.41 -17.17
N LEU A 45 3.19 2.39 -16.26
CA LEU A 45 4.30 2.74 -15.37
C LEU A 45 4.64 1.62 -14.38
N SER A 46 3.61 0.95 -13.84
CA SER A 46 3.78 -0.23 -12.98
C SER A 46 4.44 -1.38 -13.73
N GLY A 47 3.97 -1.68 -14.95
CA GLY A 47 4.55 -2.73 -15.80
C GLY A 47 5.99 -2.46 -16.21
N ALA A 48 6.38 -1.18 -16.31
CA ALA A 48 7.75 -0.74 -16.57
C ALA A 48 8.65 -0.68 -15.31
N GLY A 49 8.10 -0.94 -14.12
CA GLY A 49 8.86 -0.85 -12.86
C GLY A 49 9.18 0.58 -12.42
N LEU A 50 8.47 1.58 -12.95
CA LEU A 50 8.65 3.00 -12.63
C LEU A 50 7.82 3.44 -11.41
N LEU A 51 6.91 2.59 -10.93
CA LEU A 51 6.20 2.78 -9.68
C LEU A 51 6.79 1.89 -8.57
N PRO A 52 6.99 2.42 -7.36
CA PRO A 52 7.37 1.60 -6.22
C PRO A 52 6.31 0.53 -5.94
N VAL A 53 6.75 -0.68 -5.60
CA VAL A 53 5.83 -1.73 -5.15
C VAL A 53 5.07 -1.22 -3.93
N LEU A 54 3.73 -1.32 -3.95
CA LEU A 54 2.90 -0.91 -2.82
C LEU A 54 3.27 -1.74 -1.58
N LYS A 55 3.99 -1.09 -0.64
CA LYS A 55 4.35 -1.68 0.65
C LYS A 55 3.16 -1.73 1.60
N PHE A 56 2.18 -0.85 1.41
CA PHE A 56 0.91 -0.91 2.13
C PHE A 56 0.06 -2.03 1.52
N GLN A 57 0.01 -3.16 2.23
CA GLN A 57 -0.89 -4.25 1.91
C GLN A 57 -2.12 -4.10 2.77
N SER A 58 -3.29 -3.99 2.15
CA SER A 58 -4.57 -3.99 2.88
C SER A 58 -4.61 -5.21 3.78
N ARG A 59 -4.96 -5.02 5.05
CA ARG A 59 -5.21 -6.16 5.94
C ARG A 59 -6.30 -7.02 5.26
N PRO A 60 -6.05 -8.30 4.96
CA PRO A 60 -7.09 -9.15 4.40
C PRO A 60 -8.29 -9.11 5.35
N PRO A 61 -9.53 -9.03 4.82
CA PRO A 61 -10.70 -9.08 5.68
C PRO A 61 -10.61 -10.33 6.55
N ASP A 62 -10.93 -10.18 7.83
CA ASP A 62 -11.04 -11.34 8.72
C ASP A 62 -12.06 -12.29 8.09
N ARG A 63 -11.60 -13.42 7.55
CA ARG A 63 -12.48 -14.47 7.04
C ARG A 63 -12.74 -15.40 8.21
N PRO A 64 -13.86 -15.28 8.93
CA PRO A 64 -14.23 -16.31 9.89
C PRO A 64 -14.43 -17.64 9.16
N GLY A 65 -13.53 -18.59 9.41
CA GLY A 65 -13.77 -20.02 9.21
C GLY A 65 -13.56 -20.59 7.80
N VAL A 66 -12.39 -20.46 7.20
CA VAL A 66 -11.97 -21.46 6.20
C VAL A 66 -11.15 -22.53 6.94
N PRO A 67 -11.69 -23.72 7.22
CA PRO A 67 -10.90 -24.80 7.79
C PRO A 67 -9.80 -25.14 6.79
N ALA A 68 -8.56 -25.22 7.28
CA ALA A 68 -7.43 -25.68 6.48
C ALA A 68 -7.79 -27.05 5.91
N SER A 69 -7.95 -27.14 4.58
CA SER A 69 -8.12 -28.42 3.91
C SER A 69 -6.90 -29.27 4.24
N GLY A 70 -7.10 -30.23 5.15
CA GLY A 70 -6.10 -31.22 5.49
C GLY A 70 -5.74 -31.98 4.21
N SER A 71 -4.46 -31.94 3.86
CA SER A 71 -3.87 -32.87 2.91
C SER A 71 -3.97 -34.27 3.52
N GLY A 72 -5.06 -34.97 3.22
CA GLY A 72 -5.24 -36.38 3.50
C GLY A 72 -4.09 -37.16 2.88
N GLY A 73 -3.33 -37.86 3.73
CA GLY A 73 -2.25 -38.74 3.32
C GLY A 73 -2.78 -39.87 2.44
N VAL A 74 -2.09 -40.12 1.34
CA VAL A 74 -2.23 -41.36 0.57
C VAL A 74 -1.66 -42.48 1.45
N ALA A 75 -2.54 -43.33 1.96
CA ALA A 75 -2.14 -44.59 2.57
C ALA A 75 -1.72 -45.56 1.46
N ASP A 76 -0.54 -46.14 1.70
CA ASP A 76 0.15 -47.15 0.91
C ASP A 76 -0.65 -48.45 0.90
N GLU A 77 -1.08 -48.92 -0.27
CA GLU A 77 -1.69 -50.24 -0.42
C GLU A 77 -1.13 -50.94 -1.68
N ARG A 78 0.07 -51.52 -1.53
CA ARG A 78 0.57 -52.58 -2.42
C ARG A 78 1.09 -53.73 -1.56
N SER A 79 0.19 -54.64 -1.22
CA SER A 79 0.50 -56.02 -0.83
C SER A 79 -0.68 -56.92 -1.22
N ALA A 80 -0.58 -57.52 -2.41
CA ALA A 80 -1.12 -58.83 -2.79
C ALA A 80 -0.65 -59.17 -4.21
#